data_AF-A0A3D9AXH1-F1
#
_entry.id   AF-A0A3D9AXH1-F1
#
_cell.length_a   1.000
_cell.length_b   1.000
_cell.length_c   1.000
_cell.angle_alpha   90.00
_cell.angle_beta   90.00
_cell.angle_gamma   90.00
#
_symmetry.space_group_name_H-M   'P 1'
#
loop_
_entity.id
_entity.type
_entity.pdbx_description
1 polymer ?
#
loop_
_entity_poly.entity_id
_entity_poly.type
_entity_poly.pdbx_seq_one_letter_code
_entity_poly.pdbx_strand_id
1 'polypeptide(L)'
;MGKSNREFFIKGDQKFKFSEYKKVFTNTEALNYMKKANTNSTVSQIFGAIGGGLIGYGLVKEVTRNKTVYYNGVTIKKKESGGWGLIGLGLGAVGIGIPFAVSSGKNLKKAVKTQNEADSNESTKITSYRLDIGGNGVGLSYNF
;
A
#
# COMPACT_ATOMS: atom_id res chain seq x y z
N MET A 1 -6.57 1.04 -12.84
CA MET A 1 -5.11 1.04 -13.09
C MET A 1 -4.45 1.99 -12.10
N GLY A 2 -4.04 1.50 -10.93
CA GLY A 2 -3.37 2.32 -9.92
C GLY A 2 -1.90 1.97 -9.84
N LYS A 3 -1.04 2.61 -10.66
CA LYS A 3 0.40 2.60 -10.40
C LYS A 3 0.64 3.47 -9.16
N SER A 4 0.54 2.86 -7.97
CA SER A 4 1.09 3.47 -6.75
C SER A 4 2.62 3.41 -6.86
N ASN A 5 3.19 4.30 -7.67
CA ASN A 5 4.60 4.63 -7.61
C ASN A 5 4.80 5.33 -6.28
N ARG A 6 5.12 4.58 -5.22
CA ARG A 6 5.60 5.20 -3.99
C ARG A 6 6.96 5.81 -4.35
N GLU A 7 6.96 7.12 -4.56
CA GLU A 7 8.17 7.89 -4.84
C GLU A 7 8.72 8.34 -3.50
N PHE A 8 9.99 8.01 -3.22
CA PHE A 8 10.76 8.67 -2.19
C PHE A 8 11.26 9.99 -2.75
N PHE A 9 10.84 11.07 -2.13
CA PHE A 9 11.44 12.37 -2.37
C PHE A 9 12.76 12.44 -1.60
N ILE A 10 13.80 13.05 -2.15
CA ILE A 10 14.97 13.51 -1.40
C ILE A 10 15.21 14.94 -1.89
N LYS A 11 15.34 15.90 -0.98
CA LYS A 11 15.42 17.31 -1.39
C LYS A 11 16.77 17.60 -2.04
N GLY A 12 16.73 17.68 -3.37
CA GLY A 12 17.83 17.90 -4.32
C GLY A 12 17.37 17.51 -5.73
N ASP A 13 16.13 17.91 -6.10
CA ASP A 13 15.37 17.59 -7.33
C ASP A 13 15.28 16.13 -7.81
N GLN A 14 15.95 15.17 -7.17
CA GLN A 14 15.92 13.77 -7.57
C GLN A 14 14.84 13.00 -6.80
N LYS A 15 13.83 12.55 -7.54
CA LYS A 15 12.84 11.59 -7.08
C LYS A 15 13.40 10.19 -7.26
N PHE A 16 13.48 9.43 -6.16
CA PHE A 16 13.86 8.03 -6.22
C PHE A 16 12.63 7.16 -6.07
N LYS A 17 12.53 6.09 -6.85
CA LYS A 17 11.45 5.13 -6.65
C LYS A 17 11.70 4.33 -5.38
N PHE A 18 10.65 3.82 -4.76
CA PHE A 18 10.78 2.89 -3.63
C PHE A 18 11.63 1.66 -3.96
N SER A 19 11.70 1.27 -5.23
CA SER A 19 12.58 0.22 -5.75
C SER A 19 14.07 0.57 -5.74
N GLU A 20 14.41 1.86 -5.73
CA GLU A 20 15.78 2.39 -5.80
C GLU A 20 16.35 2.74 -4.43
N TYR A 21 15.69 2.32 -3.34
CA TYR A 21 16.10 2.58 -1.97
C TYR A 21 17.57 2.22 -1.67
N LYS A 22 18.13 1.24 -2.39
CA LYS A 22 19.54 0.86 -2.26
C LYS A 22 20.55 1.97 -2.63
N LYS A 23 20.11 2.98 -3.38
CA LYS A 23 20.92 4.16 -3.73
C LYS A 23 20.90 5.22 -2.62
N VAL A 24 19.95 5.13 -1.69
CA VAL A 24 19.66 6.14 -0.66
C VAL A 24 20.14 5.67 0.71
N PHE A 25 19.89 4.40 1.01
CA PHE A 25 20.30 3.78 2.27
C PHE A 25 21.64 3.09 2.08
N THR A 26 22.66 3.57 2.76
CA THR A 26 24.01 3.00 2.73
C THR A 26 24.23 2.00 3.87
N ASN A 27 23.47 2.13 4.96
CA ASN A 27 23.58 1.25 6.12
C ASN A 27 22.88 -0.11 5.88
N THR A 28 23.59 -1.22 6.12
CA THR A 28 23.10 -2.59 5.91
C THR A 28 21.84 -2.93 6.73
N GLU A 29 21.74 -2.44 7.96
CA GLU A 29 20.56 -2.64 8.81
C GLU A 29 19.36 -1.84 8.31
N ALA A 30 19.58 -0.59 7.91
CA ALA A 30 18.56 0.24 7.29
C ALA A 30 18.03 -0.39 5.99
N LEU A 31 18.92 -0.97 5.16
CA LEU A 31 18.56 -1.72 3.95
C LEU A 31 17.68 -2.93 4.24
N ASN A 32 17.98 -3.67 5.31
CA ASN A 32 17.17 -4.83 5.72
C ASN A 32 15.77 -4.42 6.19
N TYR A 33 15.66 -3.35 6.97
CA TYR A 33 14.36 -2.80 7.38
C TYR A 33 13.56 -2.30 6.18
N MET A 34 14.20 -1.63 5.23
CA MET A 34 13.56 -1.17 4.00
C MET A 34 13.07 -2.33 3.12
N LYS A 35 13.86 -3.40 3.01
CA LYS A 35 13.45 -4.62 2.30
C LYS A 35 12.19 -5.23 2.92
N LYS A 36 12.15 -5.36 4.25
CA LYS A 36 10.95 -5.84 4.98
C LYS A 36 9.75 -4.92 4.78
N ALA A 37 9.96 -3.60 4.78
CA ALA A 37 8.91 -2.65 4.48
C ALA A 37 8.33 -2.89 3.08
N ASN A 38 9.18 -3.02 2.06
CA ASN A 38 8.78 -3.31 0.68
C ASN A 38 7.96 -4.60 0.56
N THR A 39 8.44 -5.70 1.12
CA THR A 39 7.74 -6.99 1.04
C THR A 39 6.37 -6.91 1.71
N ASN A 40 6.28 -6.36 2.92
CA ASN A 40 5.02 -6.24 3.64
C ASN A 40 4.04 -5.30 2.94
N SER A 41 4.57 -4.23 2.34
CA SER A 41 3.82 -3.32 1.48
C SER A 41 3.19 -4.03 0.28
N THR A 42 3.96 -4.86 -0.43
CA THR A 42 3.47 -5.61 -1.59
C THR A 42 2.38 -6.60 -1.20
N VAL A 43 2.58 -7.34 -0.10
CA VAL A 43 1.56 -8.27 0.42
C VAL A 43 0.27 -7.52 0.75
N SER A 44 0.38 -6.40 1.47
CA SER A 44 -0.77 -5.54 1.77
C SER A 44 -1.49 -5.06 0.51
N GLN A 45 -0.75 -4.66 -0.53
CA GLN A 45 -1.35 -4.23 -1.79
C GLN A 45 -2.08 -5.35 -2.52
N ILE A 46 -1.53 -6.56 -2.55
CA ILE A 46 -2.18 -7.72 -3.18
C ILE A 46 -3.49 -8.03 -2.47
N PHE A 47 -3.46 -8.16 -1.14
CA PHE A 47 -4.65 -8.47 -0.35
C PHE A 47 -5.66 -7.31 -0.37
N GLY A 48 -5.20 -6.07 -0.38
CA GLY A 48 -6.04 -4.89 -0.53
C GLY A 48 -6.70 -4.81 -1.92
N ALA A 49 -5.98 -5.14 -2.99
CA ALA A 49 -6.51 -5.14 -4.35
C ALA A 49 -7.52 -6.28 -4.57
N ILE A 50 -7.21 -7.49 -4.13
CA ILE A 50 -8.12 -8.64 -4.19
C ILE A 50 -9.35 -8.34 -3.33
N GLY A 51 -9.14 -7.93 -2.08
CA GLY A 51 -10.23 -7.64 -1.14
C GLY A 51 -11.12 -6.49 -1.61
N GLY A 52 -10.54 -5.39 -2.05
CA GLY A 52 -11.26 -4.26 -2.63
C GLY A 52 -12.02 -4.62 -3.91
N GLY A 53 -11.43 -5.46 -4.77
CA GLY A 53 -12.09 -5.98 -5.97
C GLY A 53 -13.31 -6.84 -5.66
N LEU A 54 -13.19 -7.74 -4.68
CA LEU A 54 -14.30 -8.59 -4.21
C LEU A 54 -15.42 -7.78 -3.54
N ILE A 55 -15.06 -6.81 -2.70
CA ILE A 55 -16.03 -5.87 -2.10
C ILE A 55 -16.74 -5.09 -3.19
N GLY A 56 -15.99 -4.45 -4.10
CA GLY A 56 -16.56 -3.62 -5.16
C GLY A 56 -17.49 -4.43 -6.07
N TYR A 57 -17.07 -5.61 -6.52
CA TYR A 57 -17.89 -6.49 -7.35
C TYR A 57 -19.12 -7.01 -6.59
N GLY A 58 -18.96 -7.38 -5.32
CA GLY A 58 -20.05 -7.79 -4.45
C GLY A 58 -21.08 -6.68 -4.25
N LEU A 59 -20.65 -5.43 -4.02
CA LEU A 59 -21.56 -4.28 -3.91
C LEU A 59 -22.34 -4.07 -5.20
N VAL A 60 -21.67 -4.08 -6.37
CA VAL A 60 -22.35 -3.95 -7.67
C VAL A 60 -23.39 -5.05 -7.82
N LYS A 61 -23.01 -6.30 -7.57
CA LYS A 61 -23.92 -7.46 -7.68
C LYS A 61 -25.12 -7.34 -6.73
N GLU A 62 -24.92 -6.84 -5.52
CA GLU A 62 -25.99 -6.65 -4.54
C GLU A 62 -26.97 -5.55 -4.99
N VAL A 63 -26.45 -4.44 -5.52
CA VAL A 63 -27.27 -3.33 -6.04
C VAL A 63 -28.03 -3.76 -7.30
N THR A 64 -27.41 -4.54 -8.18
CA THR A 64 -28.02 -4.98 -9.46
C THR A 64 -28.77 -6.31 -9.36
N ARG A 65 -28.93 -6.90 -8.17
CA ARG A 65 -29.52 -8.24 -7.96
C ARG A 65 -30.95 -8.38 -8.48
N ASN A 66 -31.66 -7.26 -8.60
CA ASN A 66 -33.03 -7.20 -9.09
C ASN A 66 -32.98 -6.91 -10.58
N LYS A 67 -33.00 -7.96 -11.39
CA LYS A 67 -32.98 -7.83 -12.85
C LYS A 67 -34.35 -8.16 -13.41
N THR A 68 -34.91 -7.24 -14.18
CA THR A 68 -36.11 -7.50 -14.97
C THR A 68 -35.67 -8.08 -16.30
N VAL A 69 -36.10 -9.30 -16.60
CA VAL A 69 -35.74 -10.03 -17.82
C VAL A 69 -36.98 -10.14 -18.69
N TYR A 70 -36.85 -9.79 -19.98
CA TYR A 70 -37.91 -10.02 -20.96
C TYR A 70 -37.78 -11.43 -21.48
N TYR A 71 -38.79 -12.26 -21.24
CA TYR A 71 -38.86 -13.61 -21.76
C TYR A 71 -40.21 -13.82 -22.42
N ASN A 72 -40.21 -14.14 -23.72
CA ASN A 72 -41.42 -14.45 -24.48
C ASN A 72 -42.52 -13.35 -24.45
N GLY A 73 -42.12 -12.08 -24.48
CA GLY A 73 -43.05 -10.93 -24.45
C GLY A 73 -43.56 -10.52 -23.06
N VAL A 74 -43.14 -11.22 -21.99
CA VAL A 74 -43.55 -10.93 -20.62
C VAL A 74 -42.34 -10.54 -19.77
N THR A 75 -42.48 -9.51 -18.94
CA THR A 75 -41.40 -9.04 -18.05
C THR A 75 -41.41 -9.83 -16.75
N ILE A 76 -40.34 -10.58 -16.48
CA ILE A 76 -40.18 -11.38 -15.27
C ILE A 76 -39.11 -10.74 -14.39
N LYS A 77 -39.46 -10.42 -13.14
CA LYS A 77 -38.49 -9.97 -12.13
C LYS A 77 -37.73 -11.18 -11.60
N LYS A 78 -36.47 -11.35 -12.01
CA LYS A 78 -35.60 -12.40 -11.49
C LYS A 78 -34.74 -11.81 -10.37
N LYS A 79 -34.81 -12.43 -9.20
CA LYS A 79 -33.94 -12.12 -8.07
C LYS A 79 -32.71 -13.02 -8.17
N GLU A 80 -31.57 -12.43 -8.47
CA GLU A 80 -30.29 -13.15 -8.50
C GLU A 80 -29.68 -13.26 -7.10
N SER A 81 -28.70 -14.16 -6.96
CA SER A 81 -27.97 -14.31 -5.70
C SER A 81 -27.22 -13.02 -5.36
N GLY A 82 -27.32 -12.60 -4.09
CA GLY A 82 -26.69 -11.37 -3.60
C GLY A 82 -25.16 -11.39 -3.69
N GLY A 83 -24.57 -10.24 -3.40
CA GLY A 83 -23.13 -10.02 -3.37
C GLY A 83 -22.49 -10.10 -1.98
N TRP A 84 -23.29 -10.25 -0.91
CA TRP A 84 -22.80 -10.27 0.48
C TRP A 84 -21.69 -11.30 0.76
N GLY A 85 -21.72 -12.48 0.13
CA GLY A 85 -20.64 -13.45 0.25
C GLY A 85 -19.30 -12.93 -0.29
N LEU A 86 -19.33 -12.23 -1.43
CA LEU A 86 -18.14 -11.62 -2.03
C LEU A 86 -17.63 -10.45 -1.18
N ILE A 87 -18.54 -9.65 -0.62
CA ILE A 87 -18.20 -8.57 0.30
C ILE A 87 -17.51 -9.14 1.54
N GLY A 88 -18.06 -10.20 2.15
CA GLY A 88 -17.46 -10.86 3.32
C GLY A 88 -16.07 -11.41 3.04
N LEU A 89 -15.89 -12.12 1.93
CA LEU A 89 -14.57 -12.61 1.50
C LEU A 89 -13.59 -11.47 1.25
N GLY A 90 -14.05 -10.40 0.61
CA GLY A 90 -13.23 -9.24 0.32
C GLY A 90 -12.78 -8.50 1.59
N LEU A 91 -13.67 -8.33 2.57
CA LEU A 91 -13.33 -7.79 3.89
C LEU A 91 -12.33 -8.68 4.64
N GLY A 92 -12.49 -10.01 4.55
CA GLY A 92 -11.52 -10.96 5.11
C GLY A 92 -10.13 -10.81 4.48
N ALA A 93 -10.06 -10.69 3.16
CA ALA A 93 -8.80 -10.46 2.44
C ALA A 93 -8.15 -9.11 2.84
N VAL A 94 -8.92 -8.02 2.89
CA VAL A 94 -8.41 -6.72 3.38
C VAL A 94 -7.89 -6.85 4.81
N GLY A 95 -8.61 -7.56 5.68
CA GLY A 95 -8.23 -7.80 7.07
C GLY A 95 -6.84 -8.43 7.21
N ILE A 96 -6.50 -9.39 6.34
CA ILE A 96 -5.16 -9.99 6.29
C ILE A 96 -4.11 -8.95 5.89
N GLY A 97 -4.42 -8.03 4.97
CA GLY A 97 -3.49 -7.01 4.49
C GLY A 97 -3.13 -5.92 5.52
N ILE A 98 -4.00 -5.64 6.49
CA ILE A 98 -3.82 -4.58 7.51
C ILE A 98 -2.54 -4.76 8.34
N PRO A 99 -2.28 -5.91 9.01
CA PRO A 99 -1.07 -6.08 9.81
C PRO A 99 0.22 -5.92 8.98
N PHE A 100 0.21 -6.33 7.70
CA PHE A 100 1.34 -6.11 6.80
C PHE A 100 1.51 -4.63 6.43
N ALA A 101 0.42 -3.89 6.20
CA ALA A 101 0.48 -2.45 5.97
C ALA A 101 1.09 -1.70 7.16
N VAL A 102 0.61 -2.00 8.37
CA VAL A 102 1.11 -1.41 9.62
C VAL A 102 2.58 -1.77 9.84
N SER A 103 2.93 -3.04 9.65
CA SER A 103 4.31 -3.52 9.76
C SER A 103 5.23 -2.86 8.73
N SER A 104 4.76 -2.66 7.50
CA SER A 104 5.50 -1.94 6.45
C SER A 104 5.85 -0.52 6.90
N GLY A 105 4.89 0.24 7.43
CA GLY A 105 5.13 1.60 7.91
C GLY A 105 6.12 1.64 9.09
N LYS A 106 5.99 0.70 10.03
CA LYS A 106 6.92 0.58 11.18
C LYS A 106 8.35 0.29 10.73
N ASN A 107 8.54 -0.68 9.83
CA ASN A 107 9.88 -1.04 9.34
C ASN A 107 10.51 0.09 8.53
N LEU A 108 9.72 0.80 7.73
CA LEU A 108 10.18 1.96 6.98
C LEU A 108 10.67 3.09 7.91
N LYS A 109 9.91 3.40 8.96
CA LYS A 109 10.33 4.40 9.97
C LYS A 109 11.62 3.97 10.68
N LYS A 110 11.77 2.68 10.99
CA LYS A 110 13.01 2.13 11.56
C LYS A 110 14.19 2.27 10.60
N ALA A 111 14.01 1.95 9.32
CA ALA A 111 15.06 2.09 8.31
C ALA A 111 15.62 3.52 8.26
N VAL A 112 14.75 4.53 8.26
CA VAL A 112 15.15 5.93 8.27
C VAL A 112 15.86 6.32 9.57
N LYS A 113 15.33 5.88 10.72
CA LYS A 113 15.96 6.15 12.03
C LYS A 113 17.37 5.56 12.11
N THR A 114 17.53 4.30 11.71
CA THR A 114 18.83 3.61 11.71
C THR A 114 19.83 4.26 10.75
N GLN A 115 19.39 4.72 9.57
CA GLN A 115 20.25 5.47 8.66
C GLN A 115 20.71 6.79 9.28
N ASN A 116 19.80 7.58 9.85
CA ASN A 116 20.14 8.83 10.54
C ASN A 116 21.11 8.61 11.70
N GLU A 117 20.91 7.56 12.49
CA GLU A 117 21.79 7.22 13.61
C GLU A 117 23.18 6.82 13.11
N ALA A 118 23.27 6.07 12.00
CA ALA A 118 24.56 5.74 11.39
C ALA A 118 25.31 6.99 10.92
N ASP A 119 24.61 7.89 10.23
CA ASP A 119 25.18 9.13 9.68
C ASP A 119 25.52 10.16 10.77
N SER A 120 24.87 10.08 11.95
CA SER A 120 25.18 10.95 13.11
C SER A 120 26.41 10.49 13.89
N ASN A 121 26.81 9.22 13.76
CA ASN A 121 27.99 8.65 14.44
C ASN A 121 29.26 8.77 13.60
N GLU A 122 29.15 9.01 12.28
CA GLU A 122 30.28 9.49 11.49
C GLU A 122 30.45 11.00 11.73
N SER A 123 31.62 11.43 12.21
CA SER A 123 31.92 12.80 12.65
C SER A 123 31.92 13.86 11.53
N THR A 124 31.31 13.58 10.39
CA THR A 124 31.25 14.45 9.21
C THR A 124 29.84 14.45 8.63
N LYS A 125 29.21 15.64 8.65
CA LYS A 125 27.91 16.00 8.11
C LYS A 125 26.69 15.51 8.90
N ILE A 126 26.23 16.36 9.83
CA ILE A 126 24.89 16.28 10.44
C ILE A 126 23.86 16.35 9.32
N THR A 127 23.38 15.18 8.94
CA THR A 127 22.50 14.97 7.80
C THR A 127 21.32 14.21 8.34
N SER A 128 20.15 14.84 8.42
CA SER A 128 18.97 14.18 8.97
C SER A 128 17.93 13.91 7.90
N TYR A 129 17.59 12.63 7.71
CA TYR A 129 16.51 12.19 6.83
C TYR A 129 15.19 12.15 7.63
N ARG A 130 14.20 12.95 7.22
CA ARG A 130 12.82 12.92 7.72
C ARG A 130 11.96 12.12 6.76
N LEU A 131 11.02 11.34 7.31
CA LEU A 131 10.06 10.57 6.53
C LEU A 131 8.67 11.13 6.76
N ASP A 132 7.98 11.48 5.67
CA ASP A 132 6.58 11.87 5.65
C ASP A 132 5.76 10.74 5.01
N ILE A 133 4.95 10.04 5.80
CA ILE A 133 4.06 8.97 5.31
C ILE A 133 2.65 9.54 5.27
N GLY A 134 2.18 9.91 4.07
CA GLY A 134 0.82 10.38 3.82
C GLY A 134 -0.02 9.35 3.07
N GLY A 135 -1.35 9.53 3.05
CA GLY A 135 -2.29 8.62 2.38
C GLY A 135 -2.03 8.40 0.88
N ASN A 136 -1.30 9.32 0.23
CA ASN A 136 -0.96 9.25 -1.20
C ASN A 136 0.53 8.98 -1.49
N GLY A 137 1.41 8.78 -0.50
CA GLY A 137 2.84 8.59 -0.78
C GLY A 137 3.75 8.58 0.44
N VAL A 138 5.03 8.33 0.18
CA VAL A 138 6.09 8.27 1.20
C VAL A 138 7.19 9.25 0.81
N GLY A 139 7.20 10.45 1.39
CA GLY A 139 8.28 11.42 1.21
C GLY A 139 9.46 11.15 2.12
N LEU A 140 10.68 11.22 1.59
CA LEU A 140 11.87 11.48 2.40
C LEU A 140 12.23 12.98 2.24
N SER A 141 12.73 13.59 3.30
CA SER A 141 13.12 14.99 3.32
C SER A 141 14.47 15.08 4.01
N TYR A 142 15.45 15.71 3.36
CA TYR A 142 16.80 15.87 3.89
C TYR A 142 16.91 17.23 4.61
N ASN A 143 17.47 17.25 5.81
CA ASN A 143 17.87 18.46 6.52
C ASN A 143 19.40 18.51 6.67
N PHE A 144 19.96 19.66 6.29
CA PHE A 144 21.36 20.04 6.45
C PHE A 144 21.57 20.86 7.73
#